data_AF-A0AAU2P0G3-F1
#
_entry.id   AF-A0AAU2P0G3-F1
#
_cell.length_a   1.000
_cell.length_b   1.000
_cell.length_c   1.000
_cell.angle_alpha   90.00
_cell.angle_beta   90.00
_cell.angle_gamma   90.00
#
_symmetry.space_group_name_H-M   'P 1'
#
loop_
_entity.id
_entity.type
_entity.pdbx_description
1 polymer ?
#
loop_
_entity_poly.entity_id
_entity_poly.type
_entity_poly.pdbx_seq_one_letter_code
_entity_poly.pdbx_strand_id
1 'polypeptide(L)'
;MSTPPADGQSELVFYPTTLKGGRETYSRHPEPAVWCCHGHVPGLDHATYRRAVSVHEAGHTVVALHVGMHVQGVEIVEHTRDVGCGPRLELEGTMSPGPNELAYSALVKQLAAGERAEQRWLRDNGLWTQDRGWAAEMGALHDRDAAVPSLRALAESDDPARLLWTYLYFGNQVEDVLDLHWAEVLVLGEALDE
;
A
#
# COMPACT_ATOMS: atom_id res chain seq x y z
N MET A 1 21.68 -12.10 -18.70
CA MET A 1 20.28 -12.06 -18.23
C MET A 1 20.19 -13.12 -17.16
N SER A 2 20.23 -12.73 -15.89
CA SER A 2 20.25 -13.67 -14.77
C SER A 2 18.83 -13.93 -14.32
N THR A 3 18.39 -15.17 -14.50
CA THR A 3 17.19 -15.75 -13.91
C THR A 3 17.22 -15.53 -12.39
N PRO A 4 16.12 -15.13 -11.72
CA PRO A 4 16.10 -15.08 -10.27
C PRO A 4 16.30 -16.50 -9.71
N PRO A 5 17.06 -16.67 -8.61
CA PRO A 5 17.37 -17.98 -8.06
C PRO A 5 16.11 -18.63 -7.46
N ALA A 6 15.97 -19.92 -7.73
CA ALA A 6 15.16 -20.83 -6.94
C ALA A 6 15.90 -21.14 -5.63
N ASP A 7 15.10 -21.34 -4.58
CA ASP A 7 15.46 -21.94 -3.29
C ASP A 7 16.06 -21.00 -2.23
N GLY A 8 15.26 -20.79 -1.17
CA GLY A 8 15.57 -19.97 0.00
C GLY A 8 14.36 -19.24 0.59
N GLN A 9 13.17 -19.38 -0.01
CA GLN A 9 11.95 -18.72 0.44
C GLN A 9 11.40 -19.45 1.66
N SER A 10 11.34 -18.80 2.83
CA SER A 10 10.22 -19.08 3.74
C SER A 10 8.97 -18.98 2.88
N GLU A 11 8.18 -20.05 2.75
CA GLU A 11 6.95 -20.02 1.96
C GLU A 11 6.17 -18.77 2.37
N LEU A 12 6.08 -17.79 1.47
CA LEU A 12 5.24 -16.64 1.68
C LEU A 12 3.81 -17.19 1.70
N VAL A 13 3.25 -17.32 2.90
CA VAL A 13 1.88 -17.77 3.07
C VAL A 13 0.97 -16.60 2.67
N PHE A 14 0.17 -16.82 1.65
CA PHE A 14 -0.86 -15.90 1.23
C PHE A 14 -2.22 -16.40 1.67
N TYR A 15 -3.00 -15.50 2.23
CA TYR A 15 -4.38 -15.77 2.61
C TYR A 15 -5.28 -15.22 1.51
N PRO A 16 -6.12 -16.06 0.88
CA PRO A 16 -7.17 -15.55 0.01
C PRO A 16 -8.08 -14.66 0.85
N THR A 17 -8.45 -13.51 0.30
CA THR A 17 -9.35 -12.54 0.92
C THR A 17 -10.48 -12.27 -0.05
N THR A 18 -11.71 -12.33 0.43
CA THR A 18 -12.89 -12.00 -0.37
C THR A 18 -13.37 -10.61 -0.01
N LEU A 19 -13.23 -9.67 -0.93
CA LEU A 19 -13.70 -8.31 -0.77
C LEU A 19 -15.21 -8.22 -0.97
N LYS A 20 -15.80 -7.13 -0.46
CA LYS A 20 -17.20 -6.80 -0.70
C LYS A 20 -17.44 -6.73 -2.22
N GLY A 21 -18.42 -7.50 -2.71
CA GLY A 21 -18.70 -7.67 -4.15
C GLY A 21 -18.15 -8.96 -4.76
N GLY A 22 -17.57 -9.86 -3.96
CA GLY A 22 -17.11 -11.18 -4.41
C GLY A 22 -15.77 -11.15 -5.16
N ARG A 23 -15.05 -10.03 -5.09
CA ARG A 23 -13.72 -9.90 -5.66
C ARG A 23 -12.71 -10.63 -4.78
N GLU A 24 -12.01 -11.59 -5.36
CA GLU A 24 -10.91 -12.28 -4.70
C GLU A 24 -9.62 -11.47 -4.81
N THR A 25 -8.86 -11.44 -3.73
CA THR A 25 -7.51 -10.88 -3.65
C THR A 25 -6.68 -11.71 -2.67
N TYR A 26 -5.44 -11.31 -2.44
CA TYR A 26 -4.53 -11.99 -1.54
C TYR A 26 -3.91 -11.02 -0.54
N SER A 27 -3.69 -11.49 0.68
CA SER A 27 -2.99 -10.75 1.72
C SER A 27 -1.88 -11.60 2.36
N ARG A 28 -0.84 -10.94 2.90
CA ARG A 28 0.15 -11.59 3.78
C ARG A 28 -0.40 -11.85 5.19
N HIS A 29 -1.56 -11.28 5.50
CA HIS A 29 -2.22 -11.38 6.79
C HIS A 29 -3.54 -12.13 6.63
N PRO A 30 -3.93 -12.97 7.61
CA PRO A 30 -5.23 -13.62 7.57
C PRO A 30 -6.33 -12.56 7.62
N GLU A 31 -7.42 -12.81 6.90
CA GLU A 31 -8.62 -11.99 6.98
C GLU A 31 -9.16 -11.98 8.43
N PRO A 32 -9.47 -10.81 9.01
CA PRO A 32 -10.02 -10.73 10.35
C PRO A 32 -11.33 -11.52 10.47
N ALA A 33 -11.57 -12.16 11.61
CA ALA A 33 -12.78 -12.94 11.83
C ALA A 33 -14.07 -12.10 11.81
N VAL A 34 -13.98 -10.81 12.16
CA VAL A 34 -15.10 -9.87 12.17
C VAL A 34 -14.62 -8.52 11.64
N TRP A 35 -15.21 -8.08 10.54
CA TRP A 35 -14.97 -6.75 9.99
C TRP A 35 -16.14 -6.27 9.12
N CYS A 36 -16.23 -4.95 8.90
CA CYS A 36 -17.25 -4.37 8.01
C CYS A 36 -16.70 -3.60 6.81
N CYS A 37 -15.53 -2.96 6.95
CA CYS A 37 -14.72 -2.41 5.87
C CYS A 37 -13.27 -2.26 6.33
N HIS A 38 -12.32 -2.18 5.40
CA HIS A 38 -10.89 -2.06 5.72
C HIS A 38 -10.58 -0.79 6.53
N GLY A 39 -11.30 0.32 6.35
CA GLY A 39 -11.12 1.51 7.18
C GLY A 39 -11.53 1.36 8.66
N HIS A 40 -12.33 0.34 9.01
CA HIS A 40 -12.76 0.09 10.40
C HIS A 40 -12.06 -1.09 11.07
N VAL A 41 -11.47 -2.01 10.29
CA VAL A 41 -10.64 -3.10 10.83
C VAL A 41 -9.53 -2.61 11.76
N PRO A 42 -8.87 -1.46 11.51
CA PRO A 42 -7.81 -1.00 12.38
C PRO A 42 -8.27 -0.73 13.82
N GLY A 43 -9.56 -0.48 14.06
CA GLY A 43 -10.05 -0.04 15.36
C GLY A 43 -9.31 1.19 15.88
N LEU A 44 -8.81 2.02 14.96
CA LEU A 44 -8.14 3.28 15.24
C LEU A 44 -9.21 4.37 15.42
N ASP A 45 -8.95 5.34 16.29
CA ASP A 45 -9.73 6.57 16.27
C ASP A 45 -9.48 7.34 14.97
N HIS A 46 -10.38 8.28 14.67
CA HIS A 46 -10.35 9.01 13.40
C HIS A 46 -9.05 9.77 13.17
N ALA A 47 -8.52 10.44 14.19
CA ALA A 47 -7.25 11.17 14.09
C ALA A 47 -6.08 10.23 13.79
N THR A 48 -6.02 9.08 14.47
CA THR A 48 -4.98 8.08 14.26
C THR A 48 -5.11 7.41 12.89
N TYR A 49 -6.33 7.19 12.40
CA TYR A 49 -6.58 6.68 11.06
C TYR A 49 -6.17 7.69 9.99
N ARG A 50 -6.52 8.97 10.16
CA ARG A 50 -6.09 10.06 9.27
C ARG A 50 -4.58 10.19 9.21
N ARG A 51 -3.92 10.08 10.37
CA ARG A 51 -2.45 10.05 10.43
C ARG A 51 -1.86 8.88 9.66
N ALA A 52 -2.43 7.68 9.77
CA ALA A 52 -1.98 6.51 9.04
C ALA A 52 -2.09 6.70 7.51
N VAL A 53 -3.24 7.20 7.03
CA VAL A 53 -3.47 7.51 5.61
C VAL A 53 -2.53 8.64 5.14
N SER A 54 -2.26 9.64 5.98
CA SER A 54 -1.31 10.70 5.64
C SER A 54 0.11 10.17 5.43
N VAL A 55 0.53 9.20 6.26
CA VAL A 55 1.81 8.53 6.10
C VAL A 55 1.83 7.61 4.87
N HIS A 56 0.71 6.97 4.54
CA HIS A 56 0.54 6.21 3.30
C HIS A 56 0.81 7.09 2.06
N GLU A 57 0.14 8.23 1.95
CA GLU A 57 0.32 9.15 0.82
C GLU A 57 1.71 9.81 0.79
N ALA A 58 2.26 10.12 1.96
CA ALA A 58 3.64 10.60 2.06
C ALA A 58 4.64 9.54 1.57
N GLY A 59 4.40 8.26 1.87
CA GLY A 59 5.18 7.13 1.38
C GLY A 59 5.22 7.07 -0.15
N HIS A 60 4.06 7.15 -0.80
CA HIS A 60 3.98 7.27 -2.26
C HIS A 60 4.80 8.44 -2.78
N THR A 61 4.60 9.62 -2.20
CA THR A 61 5.21 10.86 -2.68
C THR A 61 6.73 10.83 -2.58
N VAL A 62 7.27 10.45 -1.42
CA VAL A 62 8.72 10.41 -1.19
C VAL A 62 9.39 9.37 -2.10
N VAL A 63 8.80 8.18 -2.23
CA VAL A 63 9.34 7.15 -3.12
C VAL A 63 9.23 7.55 -4.59
N ALA A 64 8.14 8.20 -4.99
CA ALA A 64 7.97 8.76 -6.33
C ALA A 64 9.13 9.73 -6.67
N LEU A 65 9.40 10.70 -5.79
CA LEU A 65 10.50 11.64 -5.98
C LEU A 65 11.86 10.93 -6.01
N HIS A 66 12.08 9.94 -5.13
CA HIS A 66 13.32 9.17 -5.08
C HIS A 66 13.61 8.43 -6.41
N VAL A 67 12.58 7.84 -7.03
CA VAL A 67 12.74 7.12 -8.30
C VAL A 67 12.65 8.03 -9.53
N GLY A 68 12.68 9.35 -9.34
CA GLY A 68 12.70 10.35 -10.40
C GLY A 68 11.34 10.68 -11.01
N MET A 69 10.24 10.31 -10.35
CA MET A 69 8.90 10.73 -10.77
C MET A 69 8.66 12.19 -10.38
N HIS A 70 8.00 12.94 -11.26
CA HIS A 70 7.49 14.25 -10.90
C HIS A 70 6.14 14.06 -10.18
N VAL A 71 5.95 14.74 -9.05
CA VAL A 71 4.68 14.74 -8.30
C VAL A 71 4.03 16.10 -8.45
N GLN A 72 2.82 16.14 -8.99
CA GLN A 72 2.06 17.39 -9.20
C GLN A 72 1.34 17.84 -7.93
N GLY A 73 0.89 16.89 -7.12
CA GLY A 73 0.15 17.14 -5.90
C GLY A 73 -0.13 15.83 -5.17
N VAL A 74 -0.41 15.98 -3.88
CA VAL A 74 -0.86 14.92 -2.99
C VAL A 74 -1.96 15.53 -2.11
N GLU A 75 -3.07 14.82 -1.99
CA GLU A 75 -4.20 15.26 -1.18
C GLU A 75 -4.84 14.10 -0.44
N ILE A 76 -5.51 14.41 0.68
CA ILE A 76 -6.37 13.48 1.41
C ILE A 76 -7.77 14.06 1.39
N VAL A 77 -8.67 13.34 0.77
CA VAL A 77 -10.09 13.67 0.71
C VAL A 77 -10.83 12.83 1.73
N GLU A 78 -11.75 13.47 2.43
CA GLU A 78 -12.65 12.82 3.37
C GLU A 78 -14.06 12.78 2.79
N HIS A 79 -14.65 11.59 2.71
CA HIS A 79 -16.04 11.43 2.28
C HIS A 79 -16.79 10.45 3.17
N THR A 80 -18.10 10.62 3.25
CA THR A 80 -18.98 9.65 3.90
C THR A 80 -19.43 8.62 2.87
N ARG A 81 -19.23 7.33 3.17
CA ARG A 81 -19.67 6.21 2.34
C ARG A 81 -20.56 5.26 3.14
N ASP A 82 -21.64 4.81 2.51
CA ASP A 82 -22.47 3.74 3.05
C ASP A 82 -21.79 2.38 2.87
N VAL A 83 -21.27 1.85 3.99
CA VAL A 83 -20.68 0.52 4.06
C VAL A 83 -21.61 -0.45 4.81
N GLY A 84 -21.24 -1.74 4.86
CA GLY A 84 -22.12 -2.77 5.44
C GLY A 84 -22.50 -2.55 6.91
N CYS A 85 -21.75 -1.70 7.62
CA CYS A 85 -21.97 -1.29 9.01
C CYS A 85 -22.54 0.14 9.15
N GLY A 86 -23.15 0.68 8.10
CA GLY A 86 -23.76 2.01 8.06
C GLY A 86 -22.91 3.07 7.34
N PRO A 87 -23.36 4.34 7.35
CA PRO A 87 -22.58 5.46 6.84
C PRO A 87 -21.32 5.63 7.66
N ARG A 88 -20.17 5.73 6.98
CA ARG A 88 -18.87 5.84 7.62
C ARG A 88 -18.00 6.85 6.90
N LEU A 89 -17.13 7.48 7.66
CA LEU A 89 -16.07 8.29 7.12
C LEU A 89 -15.01 7.40 6.48
N GLU A 90 -14.66 7.71 5.25
CA GLU A 90 -13.59 7.08 4.49
C GLU A 90 -12.62 8.19 4.09
N LEU A 91 -11.33 7.89 4.19
CA LEU A 91 -10.27 8.76 3.74
C LEU A 91 -9.69 8.14 2.48
N GLU A 92 -9.62 8.93 1.43
CA GLU A 92 -8.99 8.57 0.18
C GLU A 92 -7.85 9.54 -0.06
N GLY A 93 -6.65 8.99 -0.14
CA GLY A 93 -5.49 9.75 -0.55
C GLY A 93 -5.26 9.61 -2.05
N THR A 94 -4.69 10.64 -2.68
CA THR A 94 -4.29 10.56 -4.08
C THR A 94 -3.02 11.35 -4.31
N MET A 95 -2.02 10.68 -4.89
CA MET A 95 -0.83 11.30 -5.46
C MET A 95 -0.95 11.36 -6.99
N SER A 96 -0.82 12.55 -7.56
CA SER A 96 -0.91 12.76 -9.00
C SER A 96 0.48 12.80 -9.66
N PRO A 97 0.85 11.81 -10.50
CA PRO A 97 2.14 11.83 -11.19
C PRO A 97 2.15 12.83 -12.36
N GLY A 98 3.29 13.47 -12.59
CA GLY A 98 3.55 14.26 -13.79
C GLY A 98 3.87 13.38 -15.02
N PRO A 99 3.86 13.95 -16.24
CA PRO A 99 4.17 13.20 -17.44
C PRO A 99 5.66 12.81 -17.46
N ASN A 100 5.96 11.53 -17.28
CA ASN A 100 7.30 10.96 -17.44
C ASN A 100 7.22 9.49 -17.90
N GLU A 101 8.10 9.11 -18.83
CA GLU A 101 8.36 7.70 -19.11
C GLU A 101 9.27 7.14 -18.01
N LEU A 102 8.73 6.20 -17.24
CA LEU A 102 9.45 5.57 -16.13
C LEU A 102 9.56 4.07 -16.38
N ALA A 103 10.63 3.48 -15.88
CA ALA A 103 10.75 2.03 -15.85
C ALA A 103 9.58 1.43 -15.05
N TYR A 104 9.01 0.31 -15.51
CA TYR A 104 7.92 -0.38 -14.81
C TYR A 104 8.25 -0.66 -13.34
N SER A 105 9.52 -0.96 -13.03
CA SER A 105 9.98 -1.19 -11.67
C SER A 105 9.88 0.05 -10.78
N ALA A 106 10.09 1.25 -11.33
CA ALA A 106 9.92 2.50 -10.58
C ALA A 106 8.45 2.70 -10.23
N LEU A 107 7.54 2.49 -11.20
CA LEU A 107 6.10 2.60 -10.98
C LEU A 107 5.60 1.61 -9.92
N VAL A 108 6.00 0.34 -10.00
CA VAL A 108 5.62 -0.66 -8.99
C VAL A 108 6.16 -0.31 -7.61
N LYS A 109 7.38 0.22 -7.51
CA LYS A 109 7.93 0.69 -6.21
C LYS A 109 7.13 1.83 -5.63
N GLN A 110 6.77 2.83 -6.44
CA GLN A 110 5.94 3.93 -5.96
C GLN A 110 4.57 3.42 -5.49
N LEU A 111 3.91 2.54 -6.24
CA LEU A 111 2.60 1.98 -5.87
C LEU A 111 2.69 1.08 -4.63
N ALA A 112 3.80 0.39 -4.39
CA ALA A 112 3.98 -0.38 -3.17
C ALA A 112 4.29 0.48 -1.93
N ALA A 113 4.66 1.75 -2.12
CA ALA A 113 5.23 2.57 -1.05
C ALA A 113 4.23 2.96 0.04
N GLY A 114 2.99 3.29 -0.32
CA GLY A 114 1.98 3.70 0.65
C GLY A 114 1.68 2.59 1.66
N GLU A 115 1.40 1.38 1.16
CA GLU A 115 1.22 0.18 1.99
C GLU A 115 2.40 -0.03 2.95
N ARG A 116 3.65 0.08 2.46
CA ARG A 116 4.83 -0.14 3.29
C ARG A 116 5.04 0.94 4.33
N ALA A 117 4.85 2.21 3.96
CA ALA A 117 4.96 3.33 4.88
C ALA A 117 3.93 3.24 6.00
N GLU A 118 2.67 2.95 5.67
CA GLU A 118 1.61 2.77 6.68
C GLU A 118 1.92 1.61 7.63
N GLN A 119 2.31 0.45 7.09
CA GLN A 119 2.66 -0.72 7.91
C GLN A 119 3.85 -0.46 8.83
N ARG A 120 4.87 0.26 8.35
CA ARG A 120 6.01 0.67 9.18
C ARG A 120 5.57 1.63 10.28
N TRP A 121 4.81 2.66 9.95
CA TRP A 121 4.33 3.64 10.92
C TRP A 121 3.52 3.00 12.05
N LEU A 122 2.65 2.05 11.70
CA LEU A 122 1.91 1.26 12.69
C LEU A 122 2.85 0.51 13.65
N ARG A 123 3.97 -0.06 13.16
CA ARG A 123 4.97 -0.74 14.01
C ARG A 123 5.73 0.23 14.89
N ASP A 124 6.23 1.31 14.30
CA ASP A 124 7.03 2.33 15.01
C ASP A 124 6.25 2.99 16.15
N ASN A 125 4.92 3.07 16.03
CA ASN A 125 4.04 3.65 17.05
C ASN A 125 3.41 2.62 18.00
N GLY A 126 3.82 1.35 17.93
CA GLY A 126 3.28 0.28 18.79
C GLY A 126 1.80 -0.04 18.52
N LEU A 127 1.29 0.35 17.34
CA LEU A 127 -0.08 0.12 16.90
C LEU A 127 -0.21 -1.14 16.04
N TRP A 128 0.87 -1.82 15.68
CA TRP A 128 0.80 -2.97 14.80
C TRP A 128 -0.04 -4.14 15.36
N THR A 129 -0.96 -4.66 14.55
CA THR A 129 -1.64 -5.95 14.72
C THR A 129 -1.77 -6.63 13.35
N GLN A 130 -2.05 -7.94 13.32
CA GLN A 130 -2.31 -8.63 12.05
C GLN A 130 -3.50 -8.03 11.30
N ASP A 131 -4.58 -7.72 12.03
CA ASP A 131 -5.78 -7.10 11.47
C ASP A 131 -5.46 -5.72 10.84
N ARG A 132 -4.64 -4.90 11.49
CA ARG A 132 -4.19 -3.61 10.96
C ARG A 132 -3.27 -3.76 9.75
N GLY A 133 -2.40 -4.77 9.77
CA GLY A 133 -1.60 -5.14 8.60
C GLY A 133 -2.47 -5.52 7.42
N TRP A 134 -3.45 -6.40 7.61
CA TRP A 134 -4.44 -6.77 6.60
C TRP A 134 -5.21 -5.53 6.10
N ALA A 135 -5.62 -4.64 7.01
CA ALA A 135 -6.36 -3.44 6.65
C ALA A 135 -5.54 -2.50 5.75
N ALA A 136 -4.27 -2.27 6.06
CA ALA A 136 -3.36 -1.48 5.22
C ALA A 136 -3.21 -2.09 3.81
N GLU A 137 -3.11 -3.42 3.73
CA GLU A 137 -3.06 -4.12 2.44
C GLU A 137 -4.36 -3.99 1.64
N MET A 138 -5.50 -3.97 2.32
CA MET A 138 -6.81 -3.77 1.68
C MET A 138 -7.06 -2.30 1.33
N GLY A 139 -6.48 -1.35 2.06
CA GLY A 139 -6.46 0.06 1.69
C GLY A 139 -5.69 0.28 0.37
N ALA A 140 -4.57 -0.43 0.22
CA ALA A 140 -3.69 -0.36 -0.97
C ALA A 140 -4.18 -1.15 -2.20
N LEU A 141 -5.46 -1.57 -2.25
CA LEU A 141 -5.95 -2.40 -3.36
C LEU A 141 -5.93 -1.68 -4.70
N HIS A 142 -6.25 -0.39 -4.70
CA HIS A 142 -6.21 0.42 -5.91
C HIS A 142 -4.77 0.55 -6.43
N ASP A 143 -3.77 0.67 -5.55
CA ASP A 143 -2.36 0.73 -5.95
C ASP A 143 -1.89 -0.60 -6.54
N ARG A 144 -2.30 -1.71 -5.91
CA ARG A 144 -2.03 -3.06 -6.42
C ARG A 144 -2.65 -3.25 -7.81
N ASP A 145 -3.87 -2.78 -8.03
CA ASP A 145 -4.54 -2.84 -9.34
C ASP A 145 -3.84 -1.98 -10.38
N ALA A 146 -3.47 -0.76 -10.03
CA ALA A 146 -2.70 0.14 -10.88
C ALA A 146 -1.33 -0.45 -11.24
N ALA A 147 -0.76 -1.29 -10.37
CA ALA A 147 0.51 -1.96 -10.62
C ALA A 147 0.40 -3.13 -11.60
N VAL A 148 -0.78 -3.75 -11.78
CA VAL A 148 -0.94 -4.99 -12.57
C VAL A 148 -0.35 -4.90 -13.98
N PRO A 149 -0.59 -3.86 -14.80
CA PRO A 149 0.01 -3.78 -16.15
C PRO A 149 1.54 -3.80 -16.12
N SER A 150 2.14 -3.06 -15.18
CA SER A 150 3.59 -3.02 -14.97
C SER A 150 4.14 -4.34 -14.45
N LEU A 151 3.41 -4.99 -13.54
CA LEU A 151 3.76 -6.30 -13.00
C LEU A 151 3.73 -7.37 -14.08
N ARG A 152 2.73 -7.38 -14.97
CA ARG A 152 2.67 -8.30 -16.13
C ARG A 152 3.88 -8.14 -17.03
N ALA A 153 4.28 -6.90 -17.31
CA ALA A 153 5.46 -6.61 -18.12
C ALA A 153 6.77 -7.05 -17.44
N LEU A 154 6.89 -6.87 -16.12
CA LEU A 154 8.09 -7.26 -15.36
C LEU A 154 8.17 -8.77 -15.10
N ALA A 155 7.04 -9.40 -14.82
CA ALA A 155 6.96 -10.82 -14.49
C ALA A 155 6.87 -11.71 -15.73
N GLU A 156 6.55 -11.14 -16.89
CA GLU A 156 6.22 -11.84 -18.14
C GLU A 156 5.15 -12.93 -17.89
N SER A 157 4.12 -12.60 -17.11
CA SER A 157 3.12 -13.55 -16.65
C SER A 157 1.80 -12.87 -16.28
N ASP A 158 0.70 -13.61 -16.42
CA ASP A 158 -0.64 -13.25 -15.92
C ASP A 158 -1.02 -14.04 -14.65
N ASP A 159 -0.15 -14.92 -14.16
CA ASP A 159 -0.42 -15.74 -12.98
C ASP A 159 -0.53 -14.86 -11.71
N PRO A 160 -1.67 -14.83 -11.00
CA PRO A 160 -1.87 -13.95 -9.85
C PRO A 160 -0.83 -14.13 -8.74
N ALA A 161 -0.40 -15.37 -8.47
CA ALA A 161 0.61 -15.63 -7.45
C ALA A 161 1.96 -15.02 -7.83
N ARG A 162 2.36 -15.15 -9.10
CA ARG A 162 3.58 -14.53 -9.63
C ARG A 162 3.51 -13.00 -9.66
N LEU A 163 2.36 -12.42 -10.00
CA LEU A 163 2.16 -10.96 -9.96
C LEU A 163 2.29 -10.44 -8.52
N LEU A 164 1.64 -11.10 -7.56
CA LEU A 164 1.74 -10.75 -6.14
C LEU A 164 3.16 -10.88 -5.61
N TRP A 165 3.84 -11.99 -5.93
CA TRP A 165 5.23 -12.18 -5.55
C TRP A 165 6.13 -11.06 -6.10
N THR A 166 5.91 -10.67 -7.36
CA THR A 166 6.66 -9.58 -8.01
C THR A 166 6.38 -8.25 -7.32
N TYR A 167 5.13 -7.95 -6.98
CA TYR A 167 4.76 -6.76 -6.24
C TYR A 167 5.48 -6.70 -4.89
N LEU A 168 5.52 -7.81 -4.16
CA LEU A 168 6.19 -7.90 -2.86
C LEU A 168 7.70 -7.82 -2.96
N TYR A 169 8.30 -8.39 -4.00
CA TYR A 169 9.72 -8.24 -4.28
C TYR A 169 10.10 -6.77 -4.41
N PHE A 170 9.34 -5.99 -5.19
CA PHE A 170 9.57 -4.56 -5.31
C PHE A 170 9.20 -3.80 -4.02
N GLY A 171 8.11 -4.15 -3.34
CA GLY A 171 7.73 -3.56 -2.06
C GLY A 171 8.79 -3.77 -0.98
N ASN A 172 9.50 -4.90 -0.95
CA ASN A 172 10.61 -5.11 -0.02
C ASN A 172 11.82 -4.22 -0.35
N GLN A 173 12.05 -3.89 -1.62
CA GLN A 173 13.07 -2.89 -2.00
C GLN A 173 12.66 -1.46 -1.66
N VAL A 174 11.36 -1.20 -1.48
CA VAL A 174 10.88 0.11 -1.04
C VAL A 174 11.25 0.35 0.42
N GLU A 175 11.34 -0.69 1.25
CA GLU A 175 11.77 -0.57 2.65
C GLU A 175 13.15 0.11 2.75
N ASP A 176 14.10 -0.22 1.87
CA ASP A 176 15.42 0.42 1.82
C ASP A 176 15.31 1.93 1.51
N VAL A 177 14.37 2.32 0.64
CA VAL A 177 14.11 3.72 0.30
C VAL A 177 13.44 4.43 1.47
N LEU A 178 12.48 3.78 2.12
CA LEU A 178 11.80 4.31 3.30
C LEU A 178 12.80 4.48 4.45
N ASP A 179 13.76 3.56 4.65
CA ASP A 179 14.81 3.70 5.65
C ASP A 179 15.69 4.94 5.44
N LEU A 180 15.99 5.26 4.18
CA LEU A 180 16.78 6.44 3.83
C LEU A 180 16.03 7.75 4.03
N HIS A 181 14.71 7.76 3.80
CA HIS A 181 13.89 8.98 3.73
C HIS A 181 12.74 8.99 4.76
N TRP A 182 12.86 8.24 5.85
CA TRP A 182 11.75 8.09 6.80
C TRP A 182 11.37 9.40 7.47
N ALA A 183 12.37 10.24 7.77
CA ALA A 183 12.12 11.56 8.36
C ALA A 183 11.27 12.44 7.43
N GLU A 184 11.56 12.43 6.13
CA GLU A 184 10.82 13.16 5.11
C GLU A 184 9.39 12.64 4.95
N VAL A 185 9.20 11.32 5.03
CA VAL A 185 7.85 10.70 5.05
C VAL A 185 7.05 11.21 6.25
N LEU A 186 7.64 11.24 7.45
CA LEU A 186 6.95 11.70 8.66
C LEU A 186 6.60 13.18 8.61
N VAL A 187 7.51 14.03 8.10
CA VAL A 187 7.30 15.47 7.93
C VAL A 187 6.19 15.75 6.92
N LEU A 188 6.23 15.10 5.75
CA LEU A 188 5.17 15.27 4.74
C LEU A 188 3.85 14.72 5.25
N GLY A 189 3.85 13.57 5.93
CA GLY A 189 2.65 13.03 6.55
C GLY A 189 2.05 14.00 7.57
N GLU A 190 2.86 14.79 8.30
CA GLU A 190 2.39 15.85 9.23
C GLU A 190 1.74 16.99 8.50
N ALA A 191 2.36 17.48 7.44
CA ALA A 191 1.77 18.52 6.59
C ALA A 191 0.45 18.10 5.91
N LEU A 192 0.23 16.80 5.67
CA LEU A 192 -0.99 16.27 5.07
C LEU A 192 -2.13 16.02 6.07
N ASP A 193 -1.80 15.89 7.35
CA ASP A 193 -2.77 15.61 8.42
C ASP A 193 -3.50 16.90 8.87
N GLU A 194 -2.86 18.07 8.68
CA GLU A 194 -3.40 19.43 8.93
C GLU A 194 -4.60 19.80 8.04
#